data_AF-A0A2A2Q390-F1
#
_entry.id   AF-A0A2A2Q390-F1
#
_cell.length_a   1.000
_cell.length_b   1.000
_cell.length_c   1.000
_cell.angle_alpha   90.00
_cell.angle_beta   90.00
_cell.angle_gamma   90.00
#
_symmetry.space_group_name_H-M   'P 1'
#
loop_
_entity.id
_entity.type
_entity.pdbx_description
1 polymer ?
#
loop_
_entity_poly.entity_id
_entity_poly.type
_entity_poly.pdbx_seq_one_letter_code
_entity_poly.pdbx_strand_id
1 'polypeptide(L)'
;MMPEDEAFTTQAAANYLGMSRQFFVNLLEKGEIPFHRVGTHRRVTFKDLLDYEKKRDKSRRESMDRLADEVIAAGKYDSDYVGEE
;
A
#
# COMPACT_ATOMS: atom_id res chain seq x y z
N MET A 1 8.24 17.55 11.83
CA MET A 1 8.92 16.32 11.40
C MET A 1 8.61 15.28 12.48
N MET A 2 7.85 14.23 12.16
CA MET A 2 7.58 13.14 13.11
C MET A 2 8.83 12.24 13.22
N PRO A 3 9.22 11.78 14.42
CA PRO A 3 10.31 10.82 14.58
C PRO A 3 10.01 9.51 13.85
N GLU A 4 11.00 8.89 13.21
CA GLU A 4 10.81 7.61 12.48
C GLU A 4 10.35 6.45 13.40
N ASP A 5 10.64 6.56 14.69
CA ASP A 5 10.26 5.60 15.73
C ASP A 5 8.88 5.89 16.35
N GLU A 6 8.13 6.87 15.83
CA GLU A 6 6.80 7.15 16.33
C GLU A 6 5.87 5.95 16.09
N ALA A 7 5.29 5.46 17.18
CA ALA A 7 4.50 4.23 17.19
C ALA A 7 3.02 4.53 16.90
N PHE A 8 2.57 4.12 15.73
CA PHE A 8 1.19 4.27 15.28
C PHE A 8 0.29 3.22 15.90
N THR A 9 -0.93 3.62 16.25
CA THR A 9 -2.01 2.67 16.54
C THR A 9 -2.43 1.96 15.26
N THR A 10 -2.99 0.75 15.38
CA THR A 10 -3.57 0.04 14.22
C THR A 10 -4.57 0.87 13.41
N GLN A 11 -5.30 1.79 14.06
CA GLN A 11 -6.27 2.63 13.38
C GLN A 11 -5.59 3.80 12.66
N ALA A 12 -4.63 4.47 13.30
CA ALA A 12 -3.86 5.54 12.68
C ALA A 12 -3.06 5.03 11.47
N ALA A 13 -2.43 3.86 11.60
CA ALA A 13 -1.70 3.21 10.51
C ALA A 13 -2.60 2.82 9.33
N ALA A 14 -3.79 2.26 9.61
CA ALA A 14 -4.75 1.93 8.56
C ALA A 14 -5.24 3.16 7.81
N ASN A 15 -5.53 4.25 8.54
CA ASN A 15 -5.91 5.53 7.97
C ASN A 15 -4.78 6.10 7.09
N TYR A 16 -3.54 6.03 7.56
CA TYR A 16 -2.36 6.49 6.82
C TYR A 16 -2.20 5.75 5.48
N LEU A 17 -2.32 4.42 5.48
CA LEU A 17 -2.19 3.59 4.27
C LEU A 17 -3.46 3.58 3.38
N GLY A 18 -4.50 4.33 3.75
CA GLY A 18 -5.74 4.45 3.00
C GLY A 18 -6.54 3.15 2.93
N MET A 19 -6.57 2.37 4.01
CA MET A 19 -7.25 1.06 4.05
C MET A 19 -8.09 0.85 5.30
N SER A 20 -8.96 -0.16 5.29
CA SER A 20 -9.76 -0.49 6.47
C SER A 20 -8.88 -1.05 7.59
N ARG A 21 -9.23 -0.73 8.83
CA ARG A 21 -8.52 -1.24 10.02
C ARG A 21 -8.49 -2.77 10.05
N GLN A 22 -9.58 -3.44 9.67
CA GLN A 22 -9.64 -4.89 9.67
C GLN A 22 -8.65 -5.50 8.67
N PHE A 23 -8.55 -4.91 7.48
CA PHE A 23 -7.57 -5.34 6.49
C PHE A 23 -6.14 -5.12 6.99
N PHE A 24 -5.86 -3.96 7.59
CA PHE A 24 -4.56 -3.70 8.19
C PHE A 24 -4.19 -4.72 9.27
N VAL A 25 -5.12 -5.06 10.18
CA VAL A 25 -4.88 -6.09 11.21
C VAL A 25 -4.58 -7.45 10.58
N ASN A 26 -5.29 -7.83 9.50
CA ASN A 26 -5.00 -9.07 8.79
C ASN A 26 -3.57 -9.09 8.21
N LEU A 27 -3.05 -7.95 7.73
CA LEU A 27 -1.67 -7.84 7.26
C LEU A 27 -0.66 -8.05 8.39
N LEU A 28 -0.93 -7.48 9.57
CA LEU A 28 -0.09 -7.69 10.75
C LEU A 28 -0.09 -9.17 11.18
N GLU A 29 -1.25 -9.83 11.17
CA GLU A 29 -1.38 -11.25 11.55
C GLU A 29 -0.72 -12.19 10.54
N LYS A 30 -0.68 -11.81 9.26
CA LYS A 30 0.08 -12.51 8.21
C LYS A 30 1.59 -12.25 8.27
N GLY A 31 2.04 -11.29 9.06
CA GLY A 31 3.46 -10.90 9.14
C GLY A 31 3.95 -10.05 7.96
N GLU A 32 3.05 -9.51 7.14
CA GLU A 32 3.38 -8.65 6.00
C GLU A 32 3.93 -7.28 6.45
N ILE A 33 3.50 -6.82 7.63
CA ILE A 33 3.94 -5.58 8.26
C ILE A 33 4.43 -5.92 9.67
N PRO A 34 5.70 -5.59 10.01
CA PRO A 34 6.20 -5.74 11.37
C PRO A 34 5.36 -4.94 12.36
N PHE A 35 5.13 -5.50 13.55
CA PHE A 35 4.48 -4.80 14.65
C PHE A 35 5.05 -5.26 15.98
N HIS A 36 4.91 -4.41 16.98
CA HIS A 36 5.24 -4.73 18.36
C HIS A 36 4.01 -4.55 19.26
N ARG A 37 4.04 -5.16 20.45
CA ARG A 37 2.98 -5.02 21.44
C ARG A 37 3.43 -4.05 22.53
N VAL A 38 2.56 -3.10 22.85
CA VAL A 38 2.69 -2.24 24.02
C VAL A 38 1.50 -2.58 24.92
N GLY A 39 1.77 -3.38 25.95
CA GLY A 39 0.71 -4.05 26.72
C GLY A 39 -0.12 -4.98 25.83
N THR A 40 -1.43 -4.76 25.78
CA THR A 40 -2.37 -5.53 24.96
C THR A 40 -2.53 -4.98 23.54
N HIS A 41 -2.03 -3.78 23.26
CA HIS A 41 -2.25 -3.11 21.98
C HIS A 41 -1.09 -3.33 21.02
N ARG A 42 -1.42 -3.56 19.75
CA ARG A 42 -0.46 -3.56 18.65
C ARG A 42 -0.06 -2.13 18.28
N ARG A 43 1.21 -1.95 17.96
CA ARG A 43 1.82 -0.71 17.51
C ARG A 43 2.76 -0.97 16.35
N VAL A 44 2.81 -0.03 15.41
CA VAL A 44 3.61 -0.14 14.18
C VAL A 44 4.41 1.14 14.05
N THR A 45 5.70 1.04 13.74
CA THR A 45 6.53 2.24 13.59
C THR A 45 6.24 2.93 12.27
N PHE A 46 6.49 4.23 12.18
CA PHE A 46 6.34 4.96 10.93
C PHE A 46 7.24 4.38 9.83
N LYS A 47 8.46 3.98 10.19
CA LYS A 47 9.39 3.29 9.30
C LYS A 47 8.81 2.02 8.66
N ASP A 48 8.20 1.15 9.47
CA ASP A 48 7.59 -0.09 8.96
C ASP A 48 6.42 0.18 8.00
N LEU A 49 5.65 1.24 8.25
CA LEU A 49 4.57 1.66 7.35
C LEU A 49 5.11 2.15 6.00
N LEU A 50 6.15 2.98 6.02
CA LEU A 50 6.81 3.48 4.80
C LEU A 50 7.42 2.34 3.99
N ASP A 51 8.07 1.38 4.65
CA ASP A 51 8.69 0.24 3.97
C ASP A 51 7.62 -0.66 3.32
N TYR A 52 6.48 -0.86 3.98
CA TYR A 52 5.35 -1.56 3.38
C TYR A 52 4.75 -0.80 2.20
N GLU A 53 4.54 0.51 2.33
CA GLU A 53 4.00 1.35 1.25
C GLU A 53 4.88 1.28 0.00
N LYS A 54 6.20 1.43 0.15
CA LYS A 54 7.16 1.32 -0.96
C LYS A 54 7.11 -0.04 -1.65
N LYS A 55 7.06 -1.13 -0.87
CA LYS A 55 6.93 -2.49 -1.42
C LYS A 55 5.63 -2.68 -2.19
N ARG A 56 4.51 -2.22 -1.61
CA ARG A 56 3.18 -2.27 -2.23
C ARG A 56 3.12 -1.47 -3.52
N ASP A 57 3.65 -0.26 -3.54
CA ASP A 57 3.64 0.59 -4.74
C ASP A 57 4.51 0.04 -5.86
N LYS A 58 5.65 -0.56 -5.53
CA LYS A 58 6.47 -1.26 -6.53
C LYS A 58 5.68 -2.39 -7.18
N SER A 59 5.04 -3.24 -6.38
CA SER A 59 4.21 -4.35 -6.90
C SER A 59 3.01 -3.84 -7.70
N ARG A 60 2.37 -2.75 -7.28
CA ARG A 60 1.24 -2.17 -8.01
C ARG A 60 1.66 -1.63 -9.38
N ARG A 61 2.79 -0.93 -9.47
CA ARG A 61 3.33 -0.43 -10.75
C ARG A 61 3.63 -1.58 -11.69
N GLU A 62 4.36 -2.60 -11.22
CA GLU A 62 4.69 -3.77 -12.04
C GLU A 62 3.45 -4.50 -12.58
N SER A 63 2.37 -4.60 -11.79
CA SER A 63 1.12 -5.22 -12.26
C SER A 63 0.37 -4.34 -13.26
N MET A 64 0.42 -3.01 -13.12
CA MET A 64 -0.19 -2.09 -14.08
C MET A 64 0.56 -2.06 -15.40
N ASP A 65 1.89 -2.07 -15.35
CA ASP A 65 2.73 -2.15 -16.55
C ASP A 65 2.45 -3.45 -17.31
N ARG A 66 2.35 -4.60 -16.61
CA ARG A 66 1.97 -5.87 -17.25
C ARG A 66 0.58 -5.84 -17.88
N LEU A 67 -0.41 -5.26 -17.21
CA LEU A 67 -1.75 -5.14 -17.77
C LEU A 67 -1.78 -4.20 -18.98
N ALA A 68 -1.01 -3.10 -18.95
CA ALA A 68 -0.88 -2.22 -20.10
C ALA A 68 -0.20 -2.93 -21.28
N ASP A 69 0.90 -3.66 -21.03
CA ASP A 69 1.60 -4.46 -22.03
C ASP A 69 0.70 -5.54 -22.63
N GLU A 70 -0.11 -6.24 -21.82
CA GLU A 70 -1.08 -7.22 -22.29
C GLU A 70 -2.18 -6.59 -23.16
N VAL A 71 -2.68 -5.41 -22.79
CA VAL A 71 -3.70 -4.69 -23.59
C VAL A 71 -3.12 -4.17 -24.91
N ILE A 72 -1.87 -3.69 -24.90
CA ILE A 72 -1.15 -3.26 -26.11
C ILE A 72 -0.87 -4.48 -27.02
N ALA A 73 -0.39 -5.59 -26.46
CA ALA A 73 -0.14 -6.82 -27.20
C ALA A 73 -1.43 -7.44 -27.78
N ALA A 74 -2.55 -7.26 -27.09
CA ALA A 74 -3.88 -7.65 -27.57
C ALA A 74 -4.44 -6.72 -28.67
N GLY A 75 -3.71 -5.67 -29.05
CA GLY A 75 -4.07 -4.75 -30.15
C GLY A 75 -5.32 -3.92 -29.86
N LYS A 76 -5.66 -3.68 -28.59
CA LYS A 76 -6.91 -2.99 -28.18
C LYS A 76 -6.75 -1.50 -27.83
N TYR A 77 -5.63 -0.88 -28.21
CA TYR A 77 -5.47 0.57 -28.20
C TYR A 77 -5.60 1.11 -29.63
N ASP A 78 -6.81 1.49 -30.03
CA ASP A 78 -6.99 2.50 -31.10
C ASP A 78 -6.81 3.87 -30.43
N SER A 79 -5.72 4.55 -30.76
CA SER A 79 -5.35 5.86 -30.21
C SER A 79 -6.16 7.03 -30.80
N ASP A 80 -7.43 6.81 -31.12
CA ASP A 80 -8.27 7.79 -31.81
C ASP A 80 -9.09 8.69 -30.86
N TYR A 81 -8.79 8.65 -29.55
CA TYR A 81 -9.35 9.62 -28.61
C TYR A 81 -8.67 10.98 -28.76
N VAL A 82 -9.16 11.77 -29.72
CA VAL A 82 -8.99 13.22 -29.73
C VAL A 82 -9.89 13.76 -28.62
N GLY A 83 -9.31 14.17 -27.50
CA GLY A 83 -10.05 14.78 -26.40
C GLY A 83 -10.84 15.99 -26.91
N GLU A 84 -12.12 16.07 -26.53
CA GLU A 84 -12.95 17.26 -26.78
C GLU A 84 -12.40 18.41 -25.92
N GLU A 85 -12.11 19.55 -26.57
CA GLU A 85 -11.60 20.79 -25.96
C GLU A 85 -12.64 21.53 -25.10
#